data_AF-A0A813LU82-F1
#
_entry.id   AF-A0A813LU82-F1
#
_cell.length_a   1.000
_cell.length_b   1.000
_cell.length_c   1.000
_cell.angle_alpha   90.00
_cell.angle_beta   90.00
_cell.angle_gamma   90.00
#
_symmetry.space_group_name_H-M   'P 1'
#
loop_
_entity.id
_entity.type
_entity.pdbx_description
1 polymer ?
#
loop_
_entity_poly.entity_id
_entity_poly.type
_entity_poly.pdbx_seq_one_letter_code
_entity_poly.pdbx_strand_id
1 'polypeptide(L)'
;GKLRTLESQRRALLAKPISAPVRFFVDMVMGEGSLSHATVAELSQCLASWRAPRLLPLAERRRDLLDQRLHLHQEQRGQTEGPRKKEIQEVSRRLASTEEASEQISVSLDSFWEEVAAISDLSQELQGLGLQVPQELPDPSELKRLFGEWAWNLNCPVQLLFGSPLQCAGQFLVEVLKELGAEHSRELFVISVIGIQSSAKSTLLNYLFGCGFATSAGRCTRGLYCSLMESSGRTLLILDTEGLMSLE
;
A
#
# COMPACT_ATOMS: atom_id res chain seq x y z
N GLY A 1 -5.07 -16.84 -29.07
CA GLY A 1 -4.08 -17.55 -28.24
C GLY A 1 -3.89 -16.80 -26.95
N LYS A 2 -3.61 -17.50 -25.83
CA LYS A 2 -3.50 -16.93 -24.47
C LYS A 2 -2.72 -15.61 -24.38
N LEU A 3 -1.66 -15.45 -25.19
CA LEU A 3 -0.88 -14.20 -25.26
C LEU A 3 -1.73 -12.98 -25.68
N ARG A 4 -2.50 -13.09 -26.76
CA ARG A 4 -3.39 -12.01 -27.23
C ARG A 4 -4.48 -11.68 -26.21
N THR A 5 -4.91 -12.67 -25.44
CA THR A 5 -5.91 -12.49 -24.39
C THR A 5 -5.32 -11.75 -23.20
N LEU A 6 -4.10 -12.11 -22.77
CA LEU A 6 -3.35 -11.39 -21.74
C LEU A 6 -3.02 -9.95 -22.17
N GLU A 7 -2.58 -9.74 -23.41
CA GLU A 7 -2.35 -8.39 -23.97
C GLU A 7 -3.63 -7.56 -23.98
N SER A 8 -4.78 -8.15 -24.36
CA SER A 8 -6.05 -7.45 -24.34
C SER A 8 -6.52 -7.10 -22.93
N GLN A 9 -6.29 -7.97 -21.95
CA GLN A 9 -6.59 -7.73 -20.54
C GLN A 9 -5.68 -6.66 -19.94
N ARG A 10 -4.37 -6.70 -20.24
CA ARG A 10 -3.42 -5.65 -19.86
C ARG A 10 -3.83 -4.31 -20.46
N ARG A 11 -4.15 -4.26 -21.75
CA ARG A 11 -4.65 -3.04 -22.42
C ARG A 11 -5.96 -2.52 -21.83
N ALA A 12 -6.85 -3.39 -21.40
CA ALA A 12 -8.10 -2.98 -20.75
C ALA A 12 -7.87 -2.44 -19.33
N LEU A 13 -6.93 -3.00 -18.57
CA LEU A 13 -6.50 -2.46 -17.28
C LEU A 13 -5.83 -1.09 -17.45
N LEU A 14 -5.01 -0.95 -18.50
CA LEU A 14 -4.30 0.25 -18.92
C LEU A 14 -5.21 1.41 -19.36
N ALA A 15 -6.41 1.11 -19.86
CA ALA A 15 -7.38 2.11 -20.29
C ALA A 15 -8.27 2.61 -19.14
N LYS A 16 -8.15 2.03 -17.93
CA LYS A 16 -8.90 2.52 -16.78
C LYS A 16 -8.25 3.80 -16.26
N PRO A 17 -9.05 4.84 -15.96
CA PRO A 17 -8.53 6.01 -15.30
C PRO A 17 -7.94 5.63 -13.95
N ILE A 18 -6.89 6.35 -13.57
CA ILE A 18 -6.24 6.23 -12.27
C ILE A 18 -7.29 6.43 -11.17
N SER A 19 -7.24 5.61 -10.11
CA SER A 19 -8.22 5.70 -9.03
C SER A 19 -8.16 7.08 -8.35
N ALA A 20 -9.27 7.54 -7.76
CA ALA A 20 -9.30 8.80 -7.03
C ALA A 20 -8.25 8.91 -5.90
N PRO A 21 -7.97 7.85 -5.11
CA PRO A 21 -6.84 7.85 -4.19
C PRO A 21 -5.51 8.11 -4.89
N VAL A 22 -5.16 7.31 -5.91
CA VAL A 22 -3.87 7.45 -6.60
C VAL A 22 -3.73 8.83 -7.23
N ARG A 23 -4.78 9.35 -7.88
CA ARG A 23 -4.75 10.69 -8.48
C ARG A 23 -4.46 11.77 -7.43
N PHE A 24 -5.15 11.73 -6.29
CA PHE A 24 -4.88 12.65 -5.19
C PHE A 24 -3.42 12.58 -4.73
N PHE A 25 -2.84 11.38 -4.65
CA PHE A 25 -1.45 11.24 -4.21
C PHE A 25 -0.42 11.67 -5.24
N VAL A 26 -0.66 11.39 -6.53
CA VAL A 26 0.16 11.92 -7.62
C VAL A 26 0.15 13.44 -7.55
N ASP A 27 -1.02 14.07 -7.42
CA ASP A 27 -1.13 15.52 -7.25
C ASP A 27 -0.42 16.03 -5.98
N MET A 28 -0.47 15.27 -4.88
CA MET A 28 0.19 15.60 -3.61
C MET A 28 1.72 15.58 -3.71
N VAL A 29 2.28 14.58 -4.39
CA VAL A 29 3.72 14.36 -4.49
C VAL A 29 4.35 15.19 -5.62
N MET A 30 3.61 15.35 -6.73
CA MET A 30 4.08 15.97 -7.98
C MET A 30 3.57 17.40 -8.20
N GLY A 31 2.62 17.89 -7.40
CA GLY A 31 2.01 19.21 -7.58
C GLY A 31 2.84 20.38 -7.05
N GLU A 32 2.33 21.60 -7.23
CA GLU A 32 3.01 22.88 -6.91
C GLU A 32 3.35 23.08 -5.41
N GLY A 33 2.87 22.20 -4.52
CA GLY A 33 3.20 22.17 -3.09
C GLY A 33 4.18 21.06 -2.69
N SER A 34 4.97 20.54 -3.65
CA SER A 34 5.74 19.29 -3.57
C SER A 34 6.25 18.97 -2.16
N LEU A 35 5.65 17.93 -1.59
CA LEU A 35 6.09 17.27 -0.36
C LEU A 35 7.34 16.40 -0.61
N SER A 36 8.18 16.71 -1.61
CA SER A 36 9.46 16.02 -1.86
C SER A 36 10.36 15.97 -0.62
N HIS A 37 10.12 16.86 0.35
CA HIS A 37 10.83 16.94 1.62
C HIS A 37 9.97 16.56 2.83
N ALA A 38 8.75 16.04 2.63
CA ALA A 38 7.85 15.71 3.72
C ALA A 38 8.27 14.44 4.44
N THR A 39 8.23 14.50 5.75
CA THR A 39 8.44 13.37 6.64
C THR A 39 7.36 12.31 6.47
N VAL A 40 7.65 11.08 6.90
CA VAL A 40 6.64 9.99 6.99
C VAL A 40 5.40 10.43 7.75
N ALA A 41 5.58 11.23 8.80
CA ALA A 41 4.49 11.74 9.63
C ALA A 41 3.58 12.69 8.84
N GLU A 42 4.16 13.62 8.08
CA GLU A 42 3.42 14.57 7.25
C GLU A 42 2.66 13.86 6.13
N LEU A 43 3.31 12.90 5.43
CA LEU A 43 2.64 12.08 4.42
C LEU A 43 1.51 11.26 5.02
N SER A 44 1.74 10.63 6.17
CA SER A 44 0.72 9.86 6.90
C SER A 44 -0.44 10.73 7.36
N GLN A 45 -0.18 11.97 7.79
CA GLN A 45 -1.20 12.93 8.18
C GLN A 45 -2.00 13.44 6.99
N CYS A 46 -1.36 13.69 5.85
CA CYS A 46 -2.05 14.06 4.62
C CYS A 46 -2.98 12.94 4.15
N LEU A 47 -2.47 11.70 4.12
CA LEU A 47 -3.24 10.47 3.90
C LEU A 47 -4.45 10.37 4.84
N ALA A 48 -4.25 10.60 6.15
CA ALA A 48 -5.33 10.55 7.13
C ALA A 48 -6.38 11.64 6.87
N SER A 49 -5.94 12.86 6.57
CA SER A 49 -6.82 14.03 6.32
C SER A 49 -7.65 13.85 5.06
N TRP A 50 -7.10 13.20 4.03
CA TRP A 50 -7.85 12.86 2.82
C TRP A 50 -8.84 11.72 3.05
N ARG A 51 -8.45 10.67 3.80
CA ARG A 51 -9.29 9.49 4.05
C ARG A 51 -10.45 9.79 5.01
N ALA A 52 -10.20 10.53 6.10
CA ALA A 52 -11.15 10.73 7.18
C ALA A 52 -12.56 11.22 6.73
N PRO A 53 -12.70 12.30 5.93
CA PRO A 53 -14.02 12.78 5.51
C PRO A 53 -14.75 11.81 4.55
N ARG A 54 -14.01 10.87 3.93
CA ARG A 54 -14.56 9.88 2.99
C ARG A 54 -14.94 8.57 3.67
N LEU A 55 -14.17 8.16 4.68
CA LEU A 55 -14.43 6.94 5.46
C LEU A 55 -15.48 7.14 6.54
N LEU A 56 -15.59 8.34 7.14
CA LEU A 56 -16.52 8.58 8.24
C LEU A 56 -17.99 8.29 7.85
N PRO A 57 -18.53 8.79 6.71
CA PRO A 57 -19.90 8.48 6.31
C PRO A 57 -20.13 6.98 6.03
N LEU A 58 -19.12 6.29 5.51
CA LEU A 58 -19.18 4.85 5.24
C LEU A 58 -19.17 4.04 6.53
N ALA A 59 -18.38 4.45 7.52
CA ALA A 59 -18.33 3.83 8.84
C ALA A 59 -19.68 3.99 9.58
N GLU A 60 -20.25 5.20 9.55
CA GLU A 60 -21.59 5.45 10.09
C GLU A 60 -22.65 4.62 9.38
N ARG A 61 -22.62 4.59 8.05
CA ARG A 61 -23.54 3.79 7.24
C ARG A 61 -23.43 2.30 7.54
N ARG A 62 -22.21 1.79 7.70
CA ARG A 62 -21.95 0.39 8.07
C ARG A 62 -22.54 0.07 9.44
N ARG A 63 -22.33 0.93 10.43
CA ARG A 63 -22.92 0.79 11.77
C ARG A 63 -24.44 0.71 11.68
N ASP A 64 -25.07 1.66 11.01
CA ASP A 64 -26.54 1.72 10.90
C ASP A 64 -27.12 0.48 10.19
N LEU A 65 -26.43 -0.05 9.17
CA LEU A 65 -26.84 -1.28 8.47
C LEU A 65 -26.65 -2.53 9.34
N LEU A 66 -25.60 -2.58 10.16
CA LEU A 66 -25.40 -3.67 11.13
C LEU A 66 -26.49 -3.67 12.20
N ASP A 67 -26.85 -2.50 12.71
CA ASP A 67 -27.94 -2.34 13.68
C ASP A 67 -29.28 -2.75 13.05
N GLN A 68 -29.57 -2.32 11.82
CA GLN A 68 -30.76 -2.75 11.07
C GLN A 68 -30.80 -4.28 10.89
N ARG A 69 -29.67 -4.89 10.51
CA ARG A 69 -29.59 -6.34 10.32
C ARG A 69 -29.81 -7.09 11.63
N LEU A 70 -29.28 -6.58 12.74
CA LEU A 70 -29.47 -7.14 14.07
C LEU A 70 -30.94 -7.11 14.50
N HIS A 71 -31.60 -5.95 14.34
CA HIS A 71 -33.03 -5.81 14.64
C HIS A 71 -33.88 -6.77 13.81
N LEU A 72 -33.65 -6.85 12.50
CA LEU A 72 -34.37 -7.76 11.61
C LEU A 72 -34.22 -9.22 12.06
N HIS A 73 -33.02 -9.65 12.46
CA HIS A 73 -32.79 -11.01 12.97
C HIS A 73 -33.44 -11.29 14.33
N GLN A 74 -33.48 -10.31 15.24
CA GLN A 74 -34.15 -10.45 16.54
C GLN A 74 -35.65 -10.65 16.37
N GLU A 75 -36.28 -9.86 15.50
CA GLU A 75 -37.72 -9.95 15.26
C GLU A 75 -38.09 -11.19 14.42
N GLN A 76 -37.19 -11.72 13.59
CA GLN A 76 -37.45 -12.88 12.73
C GLN A 76 -37.79 -14.15 13.52
N ARG A 77 -37.43 -14.22 14.81
CA ARG A 77 -37.75 -15.36 15.70
C ARG A 77 -39.25 -15.58 15.94
N GLY A 78 -40.15 -14.74 15.42
CA GLY A 78 -41.60 -14.83 15.63
C GLY A 78 -42.53 -14.65 14.42
N GLN A 79 -42.05 -14.60 13.15
CA GLN A 79 -42.91 -14.31 11.98
C GLN A 79 -42.53 -15.10 10.70
N THR A 80 -43.44 -15.12 9.71
CA THR A 80 -43.37 -15.85 8.43
C THR A 80 -42.12 -15.49 7.60
N GLU A 81 -41.35 -16.49 7.17
CA GLU A 81 -39.96 -16.36 6.68
C GLU A 81 -39.76 -15.57 5.36
N GLY A 82 -40.80 -15.39 4.53
CA GLY A 82 -40.68 -14.92 3.14
C GLY A 82 -40.24 -13.45 2.95
N PRO A 83 -41.03 -12.45 3.39
CA PRO A 83 -40.73 -11.03 3.15
C PRO A 83 -39.50 -10.55 3.93
N ARG A 84 -39.32 -10.99 5.17
CA ARG A 84 -38.17 -10.60 6.01
C ARG A 84 -36.83 -11.13 5.51
N LYS A 85 -36.82 -12.32 4.92
CA LYS A 85 -35.60 -12.86 4.29
C LYS A 85 -35.14 -11.98 3.12
N LYS A 86 -36.06 -11.37 2.37
CA LYS A 86 -35.72 -10.41 1.31
C LYS A 86 -35.15 -9.10 1.86
N GLU A 87 -35.71 -8.58 2.96
CA GLU A 87 -35.18 -7.37 3.62
C GLU A 87 -33.77 -7.60 4.18
N ILE A 88 -33.52 -8.73 4.84
CA ILE A 88 -32.19 -9.11 5.34
C ILE A 88 -31.19 -9.24 4.19
N GLN A 89 -31.59 -9.83 3.06
CA GLN A 89 -30.75 -9.92 1.86
C GLN A 89 -30.42 -8.54 1.29
N GLU A 90 -31.39 -7.62 1.25
CA GLU A 90 -31.16 -6.25 0.76
C GLU A 90 -30.22 -5.47 1.69
N VAL A 91 -30.40 -5.55 3.01
CA VAL A 91 -29.47 -4.96 3.98
C VAL A 91 -28.08 -5.55 3.83
N SER A 92 -27.96 -6.88 3.65
CA SER A 92 -26.67 -7.54 3.45
C SER A 92 -25.99 -7.10 2.16
N ARG A 93 -26.74 -6.88 1.07
CA ARG A 93 -26.22 -6.35 -0.18
C ARG A 93 -25.69 -4.93 -0.02
N ARG A 94 -26.43 -4.07 0.67
CA ARG A 94 -26.02 -2.69 0.98
C ARG A 94 -24.81 -2.64 1.90
N LEU A 95 -24.70 -3.58 2.84
CA LEU A 95 -23.53 -3.72 3.69
C LEU A 95 -22.30 -4.08 2.85
N ALA A 96 -22.40 -5.09 1.99
CA ALA A 96 -21.31 -5.50 1.10
C ALA A 96 -20.84 -4.34 0.21
N SER A 97 -21.76 -3.58 -0.40
CA SER A 97 -21.37 -2.41 -1.21
C SER A 97 -20.71 -1.28 -0.39
N THR A 98 -21.09 -1.12 0.88
CA THR A 98 -20.49 -0.12 1.77
C THR A 98 -19.08 -0.55 2.20
N GLU A 99 -18.89 -1.85 2.43
CA GLU A 99 -17.59 -2.43 2.76
C GLU A 99 -16.64 -2.34 1.57
N GLU A 100 -17.10 -2.68 0.36
CA GLU A 100 -16.32 -2.52 -0.89
C GLU A 100 -15.89 -1.05 -1.11
N ALA A 101 -16.81 -0.09 -0.93
CA ALA A 101 -16.49 1.33 -1.03
C ALA A 101 -15.48 1.78 0.04
N SER A 102 -15.51 1.19 1.23
CA SER A 102 -14.56 1.48 2.30
C SER A 102 -13.18 0.94 1.98
N GLU A 103 -13.10 -0.27 1.43
CA GLU A 103 -11.85 -0.90 0.99
C GLU A 103 -11.18 -0.09 -0.13
N GLN A 104 -11.96 0.39 -1.11
CA GLN A 104 -11.45 1.24 -2.20
C GLN A 104 -10.83 2.56 -1.74
N ILE A 105 -11.14 3.02 -0.52
CA ILE A 105 -10.64 4.28 0.05
C ILE A 105 -9.57 4.02 1.13
N SER A 106 -9.48 2.78 1.62
CA SER A 106 -8.55 2.35 2.64
C SER A 106 -7.13 2.18 2.09
N VAL A 107 -6.47 3.29 1.79
CA VAL A 107 -5.07 3.33 1.33
C VAL A 107 -4.12 3.50 2.53
N SER A 108 -3.10 2.65 2.65
CA SER A 108 -1.93 2.85 3.52
C SER A 108 -0.78 3.47 2.73
N LEU A 109 0.26 3.94 3.43
CA LEU A 109 1.48 4.43 2.77
C LEU A 109 2.16 3.31 1.96
N ASP A 110 2.11 2.07 2.47
CA ASP A 110 2.62 0.89 1.77
C ASP A 110 1.85 0.63 0.46
N SER A 111 0.51 0.54 0.54
CA SER A 111 -0.32 0.29 -0.64
C SER A 111 -0.25 1.43 -1.66
N PHE A 112 -0.02 2.66 -1.19
CA PHE A 112 0.23 3.80 -2.06
C PHE A 112 1.50 3.59 -2.89
N TRP A 113 2.62 3.25 -2.27
CA TRP A 113 3.87 3.04 -3.00
C TRP A 113 3.81 1.80 -3.90
N GLU A 114 3.06 0.78 -3.52
CA GLU A 114 2.75 -0.36 -4.40
C GLU A 114 2.00 0.08 -5.67
N GLU A 115 0.99 0.94 -5.53
CA GLU A 115 0.24 1.48 -6.68
C GLU A 115 1.12 2.38 -7.57
N VAL A 116 1.97 3.23 -6.98
CA VAL A 116 2.93 4.06 -7.71
C VAL A 116 3.95 3.21 -8.47
N ALA A 117 4.50 2.19 -7.83
CA ALA A 117 5.44 1.26 -8.45
C ALA A 117 4.78 0.53 -9.62
N ALA A 118 3.55 0.05 -9.44
CA ALA A 118 2.78 -0.61 -10.49
C ALA A 118 2.51 0.33 -11.68
N ILE A 119 2.18 1.59 -11.42
CA ILE A 119 1.98 2.61 -12.47
C ILE A 119 3.28 2.89 -13.23
N SER A 120 4.40 3.03 -12.53
CA SER A 120 5.70 3.24 -13.16
C SER A 120 6.09 2.07 -14.05
N ASP A 121 6.01 0.84 -13.53
CA ASP A 121 6.31 -0.39 -14.29
C ASP A 121 5.44 -0.49 -15.54
N LEU A 122 4.16 -0.16 -15.38
CA LEU A 122 3.19 -0.19 -16.47
C LEU A 122 3.48 0.85 -17.55
N SER A 123 3.82 2.07 -17.16
CA SER A 123 4.23 3.14 -18.08
C SER A 123 5.50 2.76 -18.84
N GLN A 124 6.49 2.15 -18.19
CA GLN A 124 7.69 1.65 -18.87
C GLN A 124 7.38 0.53 -19.85
N GLU A 125 6.51 -0.42 -19.47
CA GLU A 125 6.10 -1.51 -20.36
C GLU A 125 5.39 -0.97 -21.61
N LEU A 126 4.49 0.00 -21.46
CA LEU A 126 3.84 0.68 -22.59
C LEU A 126 4.83 1.34 -23.53
N GLN A 127 5.80 2.10 -22.99
CA GLN A 127 6.84 2.75 -23.77
C GLN A 127 7.69 1.73 -24.54
N GLY A 128 8.08 0.63 -23.88
CA GLY A 128 8.83 -0.46 -24.49
C GLY A 128 8.09 -1.16 -25.63
N LEU A 129 6.74 -1.16 -25.60
CA LEU A 129 5.88 -1.67 -26.66
C LEU A 129 5.55 -0.63 -27.74
N GLY A 130 6.06 0.60 -27.63
CA GLY A 130 5.78 1.70 -28.56
C GLY A 130 4.35 2.21 -28.50
N LEU A 131 3.63 1.97 -27.39
CA LEU A 131 2.27 2.45 -27.18
C LEU A 131 2.28 3.84 -26.54
N GLN A 132 1.26 4.64 -26.84
CA GLN A 132 1.09 5.95 -26.19
C GLN A 132 0.75 5.76 -24.71
N VAL A 133 1.53 6.39 -23.85
CA VAL A 133 1.25 6.50 -22.41
C VAL A 133 0.18 7.58 -22.21
N PRO A 134 -0.90 7.30 -21.45
CA PRO A 134 -1.85 8.32 -21.04
C PRO A 134 -1.16 9.54 -20.43
N GLN A 135 -1.51 10.76 -20.86
CA GLN A 135 -0.91 12.01 -20.37
C GLN A 135 -1.16 12.27 -18.87
N GLU A 136 -2.15 11.60 -18.30
CA GLU A 136 -2.54 11.69 -16.90
C GLU A 136 -1.59 10.91 -15.97
N LEU A 137 -0.78 10.00 -16.53
CA LEU A 137 0.18 9.22 -15.75
C LEU A 137 1.43 10.06 -15.49
N PRO A 138 1.94 10.06 -14.25
CA PRO A 138 3.17 10.75 -13.90
C PRO A 138 4.39 10.16 -14.63
N ASP A 139 5.43 10.98 -14.81
CA ASP A 139 6.69 10.51 -15.39
C ASP A 139 7.35 9.44 -14.49
N PRO A 140 7.66 8.25 -15.03
CA PRO A 140 8.29 7.18 -14.26
C PRO A 140 9.63 7.57 -13.63
N SER A 141 10.42 8.41 -14.29
CA SER A 141 11.75 8.82 -13.79
C SER A 141 11.61 9.72 -12.57
N GLU A 142 10.67 10.66 -12.62
CA GLU A 142 10.37 11.55 -11.49
C GLU A 142 9.81 10.78 -10.28
N LEU A 143 8.92 9.80 -10.51
CA LEU A 143 8.42 8.93 -9.43
C LEU A 143 9.54 8.16 -8.73
N LYS A 144 10.50 7.62 -9.49
CA LYS A 144 11.65 6.90 -8.92
C LYS A 144 12.52 7.81 -8.09
N ARG A 145 12.83 9.01 -8.59
CA ARG A 145 13.59 10.02 -7.85
C ARG A 145 12.93 10.33 -6.52
N LEU A 146 11.63 10.63 -6.52
CA LEU A 146 10.89 10.98 -5.30
C LEU A 146 10.79 9.79 -4.33
N PHE A 147 10.58 8.58 -4.84
CA PHE A 147 10.60 7.39 -3.99
C PHE A 147 11.99 7.11 -3.42
N GLY A 148 13.06 7.30 -4.20
CA GLY A 148 14.44 7.18 -3.74
C GLY A 148 14.77 8.19 -2.64
N GLU A 149 14.42 9.46 -2.85
CA GLU A 149 14.55 10.51 -1.83
C GLU A 149 13.75 10.17 -0.57
N TRP A 150 12.53 9.65 -0.71
CA TRP A 150 11.70 9.24 0.42
C TRP A 150 12.28 8.01 1.16
N ALA A 151 12.73 6.99 0.43
CA ALA A 151 13.32 5.78 0.99
C ALA A 151 14.63 6.09 1.72
N TRP A 152 15.45 6.98 1.16
CA TRP A 152 16.78 7.29 1.66
C TRP A 152 16.79 8.41 2.72
N ASN A 153 16.27 9.60 2.39
CA ASN A 153 16.44 10.79 3.25
C ASN A 153 15.62 10.74 4.55
N LEU A 154 14.66 9.83 4.64
CA LEU A 154 13.73 9.74 5.77
C LEU A 154 13.87 8.42 6.54
N ASN A 155 14.89 7.60 6.22
CA ASN A 155 15.06 6.25 6.76
C ASN A 155 13.78 5.40 6.68
N CYS A 156 12.96 5.61 5.64
CA CYS A 156 11.65 5.01 5.56
C CYS A 156 11.73 3.51 5.35
N PRO A 157 10.93 2.72 6.08
CA PRO A 157 10.70 1.33 5.72
C PRO A 157 10.12 1.20 4.31
N VAL A 158 10.79 0.42 3.48
CA VAL A 158 10.32 0.01 2.16
C VAL A 158 9.99 -1.48 2.20
N GLN A 159 8.80 -1.86 1.74
CA GLN A 159 8.42 -3.26 1.64
C GLN A 159 9.05 -3.90 0.39
N LEU A 160 9.90 -4.91 0.59
CA LEU A 160 10.56 -5.67 -0.48
C LEU A 160 9.73 -6.88 -0.93
N LEU A 161 9.11 -7.57 0.03
CA LEU A 161 8.25 -8.72 -0.21
C LEU A 161 6.88 -8.46 0.39
N PHE A 162 5.82 -8.65 -0.41
CA PHE A 162 4.43 -8.39 -0.02
C PHE A 162 3.47 -9.44 -0.61
N GLY A 163 2.22 -9.46 -0.13
CA GLY A 163 1.16 -10.35 -0.62
C GLY A 163 1.15 -11.76 0.00
N SER A 164 0.20 -12.59 -0.46
CA SER A 164 0.14 -14.02 -0.17
C SER A 164 -0.35 -14.77 -1.43
N PRO A 165 0.50 -15.57 -2.10
CA PRO A 165 1.91 -15.84 -1.78
C PRO A 165 2.79 -14.58 -1.92
N LEU A 166 3.92 -14.55 -1.21
CA LEU A 166 4.86 -13.43 -1.24
C LEU A 166 5.41 -13.18 -2.65
N GLN A 167 5.40 -11.93 -3.07
CA GLN A 167 5.91 -11.44 -4.34
C GLN A 167 7.03 -10.44 -4.08
N CYS A 168 8.04 -10.44 -4.97
CA CYS A 168 9.09 -9.44 -4.95
C CYS A 168 8.59 -8.13 -5.54
N ALA A 169 9.07 -7.03 -5.01
CA ALA A 169 8.87 -5.73 -5.63
C ALA A 169 9.30 -5.71 -7.10
N GLY A 170 8.54 -4.97 -7.90
CA GLY A 170 8.68 -4.87 -9.35
C GLY A 170 9.95 -4.16 -9.82
N GLN A 171 10.03 -3.93 -11.13
CA GLN A 171 11.20 -3.35 -11.78
C GLN A 171 11.51 -1.94 -11.24
N PHE A 172 10.46 -1.19 -10.88
CA PHE A 172 10.53 0.10 -10.22
C PHE A 172 11.48 0.11 -9.02
N LEU A 173 11.28 -0.81 -8.07
CA LEU A 173 12.09 -0.82 -6.86
C LEU A 173 13.53 -1.24 -7.16
N VAL A 174 13.73 -2.17 -8.09
CA VAL A 174 15.07 -2.57 -8.55
C VAL A 174 15.84 -1.38 -9.11
N GLU A 175 15.17 -0.53 -9.89
CA GLU A 175 15.79 0.66 -10.47
C GLU A 175 16.10 1.72 -9.41
N VAL A 176 15.19 1.99 -8.49
CA VAL A 176 15.47 2.92 -7.37
C VAL A 176 16.65 2.44 -6.52
N LEU A 177 16.68 1.16 -6.15
CA LEU A 177 17.78 0.62 -5.35
C LEU A 177 19.12 0.66 -6.09
N LYS A 178 19.12 0.53 -7.43
CA LYS A 178 20.32 0.70 -8.26
C LYS A 178 20.81 2.14 -8.26
N GLU A 179 19.90 3.10 -8.40
CA GLU A 179 20.21 4.53 -8.36
C GLU A 179 20.80 4.91 -7.00
N LEU A 180 20.13 4.53 -5.89
CA LEU A 180 20.66 4.71 -4.55
C LEU A 180 22.03 4.04 -4.36
N GLY A 181 22.20 2.81 -4.84
CA GLY A 181 23.50 2.12 -4.79
C GLY A 181 24.60 2.76 -5.63
N ALA A 182 24.27 3.61 -6.61
CA ALA A 182 25.22 4.37 -7.41
C ALA A 182 25.63 5.69 -6.73
N GLU A 183 24.75 6.27 -5.92
CA GLU A 183 24.97 7.53 -5.19
C GLU A 183 25.70 7.33 -3.86
N HIS A 184 25.60 6.14 -3.27
CA HIS A 184 26.13 5.83 -1.94
C HIS A 184 27.35 4.90 -1.95
N SER A 185 27.91 4.67 -0.75
CA SER A 185 29.05 3.77 -0.58
C SER A 185 28.76 2.39 -1.15
N ARG A 186 29.71 1.86 -1.93
CA ARG A 186 29.63 0.50 -2.51
C ARG A 186 29.81 -0.60 -1.47
N GLU A 187 30.28 -0.26 -0.26
CA GLU A 187 30.33 -1.19 0.86
C GLU A 187 28.95 -1.27 1.53
N LEU A 188 28.23 -2.36 1.25
CA LEU A 188 26.93 -2.67 1.81
C LEU A 188 27.02 -3.69 2.94
N PHE A 189 26.48 -3.35 4.10
CA PHE A 189 26.33 -4.26 5.24
C PHE A 189 24.85 -4.57 5.45
N VAL A 190 24.49 -5.83 5.38
CA VAL A 190 23.11 -6.28 5.56
C VAL A 190 22.92 -6.82 6.97
N ILE A 191 21.93 -6.29 7.69
CA ILE A 191 21.53 -6.76 9.02
C ILE A 191 20.09 -7.24 8.92
N SER A 192 19.83 -8.50 9.24
CA SER A 192 18.47 -9.04 9.28
C SER A 192 18.14 -9.61 10.65
N VAL A 193 16.84 -9.61 10.97
CA VAL A 193 16.30 -10.23 12.18
C VAL A 193 15.27 -11.29 11.79
N ILE A 194 15.31 -12.45 12.43
CA ILE A 194 14.34 -13.54 12.24
C ILE A 194 13.88 -14.00 13.62
N GLY A 195 12.60 -14.34 13.75
CA GLY A 195 12.04 -14.83 15.00
C GLY A 195 10.54 -15.06 14.92
N ILE A 196 9.98 -15.65 15.97
CA ILE A 196 8.54 -15.89 16.08
C ILE A 196 7.74 -14.59 15.99
N GLN A 197 6.45 -14.69 15.66
CA GLN A 197 5.55 -13.55 15.67
C GLN A 197 5.50 -12.88 17.06
N SER A 198 5.37 -11.55 17.06
CA SER A 198 5.27 -10.74 18.28
C SER A 198 6.49 -10.79 19.23
N SER A 199 7.68 -11.18 18.73
CA SER A 199 8.93 -11.21 19.52
C SER A 199 9.71 -9.87 19.54
N ALA A 200 9.03 -8.74 19.33
CA ALA A 200 9.62 -7.39 19.36
C ALA A 200 10.78 -7.12 18.38
N LYS A 201 10.82 -7.81 17.22
CA LYS A 201 11.87 -7.66 16.18
C LYS A 201 11.98 -6.21 15.67
N SER A 202 10.89 -5.66 15.16
CA SER A 202 10.81 -4.29 14.66
C SER A 202 11.13 -3.27 15.75
N THR A 203 10.73 -3.54 17.00
CA THR A 203 11.07 -2.70 18.16
C THR A 203 12.58 -2.68 18.42
N LEU A 204 13.23 -3.84 18.35
CA LEU A 204 14.69 -3.93 18.52
C LEU A 204 15.42 -3.18 17.40
N LEU A 205 15.04 -3.39 16.14
CA LEU A 205 15.65 -2.70 15.01
C LEU A 205 15.46 -1.18 15.10
N ASN A 206 14.27 -0.72 15.47
CA ASN A 206 14.02 0.71 15.69
C ASN A 206 14.86 1.28 16.83
N TYR A 207 15.02 0.53 17.91
CA TYR A 207 15.85 0.97 19.04
C TYR A 207 17.33 1.08 18.66
N LEU A 208 17.85 0.12 17.89
CA LEU A 208 19.27 0.07 17.51
C LEU A 208 19.63 1.02 16.37
N PHE A 209 18.73 1.21 15.40
CA PHE A 209 19.04 1.83 14.12
C PHE A 209 18.09 2.98 13.74
N GLY A 210 17.01 3.21 14.48
CA GLY A 210 16.06 4.28 14.17
C GLY A 210 15.25 4.07 12.88
N CYS A 211 15.07 2.83 12.43
CA CYS A 211 14.51 2.48 11.12
C CYS A 211 13.02 2.82 10.90
N GLY A 212 12.28 3.24 11.93
CA GLY A 212 10.86 3.61 11.77
C GLY A 212 9.91 2.45 11.40
N PHE A 213 10.30 1.18 11.56
CA PHE A 213 9.43 0.03 11.30
C PHE A 213 8.15 0.07 12.15
N ALA A 214 7.04 -0.42 11.61
CA ALA A 214 5.78 -0.49 12.36
C ALA A 214 5.90 -1.46 13.55
N THR A 215 5.47 -1.05 14.74
CA THR A 215 5.61 -1.82 16.00
C THR A 215 4.28 -2.12 16.70
N SER A 216 3.13 -1.78 16.10
CA SER A 216 1.82 -1.91 16.77
C SER A 216 1.43 -3.38 17.02
N ALA A 217 0.94 -3.68 18.23
CA ALA A 217 0.60 -5.03 18.67
C ALA A 217 -0.46 -5.78 17.83
N GLY A 218 -1.19 -5.09 16.93
CA GLY A 218 -2.17 -5.67 16.01
C GLY A 218 -1.74 -5.71 14.54
N ARG A 219 -0.55 -5.18 14.19
CA ARG A 219 0.03 -5.28 12.84
C ARG A 219 1.34 -6.02 12.96
N CYS A 220 1.34 -7.30 12.60
CA CYS A 220 2.60 -8.01 12.40
C CYS A 220 3.19 -7.57 11.06
N THR A 221 4.51 -7.44 10.98
CA THR A 221 5.21 -7.29 9.71
C THR A 221 4.76 -8.41 8.79
N ARG A 222 4.18 -8.08 7.63
CA ARG A 222 3.79 -9.04 6.60
C ARG A 222 4.83 -8.96 5.48
N GLY A 223 5.46 -10.07 5.14
CA GLY A 223 6.57 -10.13 4.21
C GLY A 223 7.90 -9.60 4.75
N LEU A 224 8.58 -8.76 3.97
CA LEU A 224 9.95 -8.29 4.24
C LEU A 224 10.03 -6.79 4.03
N TYR A 225 10.48 -6.06 5.03
CA TYR A 225 10.74 -4.63 4.95
C TYR A 225 12.24 -4.36 5.05
N CYS A 226 12.69 -3.27 4.43
CA CYS A 226 14.04 -2.76 4.57
C CYS A 226 14.08 -1.28 4.91
N SER A 227 15.15 -0.85 5.59
CA SER A 227 15.50 0.55 5.77
C SER A 227 16.98 0.72 5.43
N LEU A 228 17.30 1.78 4.68
CA LEU A 228 18.64 2.13 4.25
C LEU A 228 19.16 3.28 5.12
N MET A 229 20.43 3.20 5.51
CA MET A 229 21.09 4.29 6.23
C MET A 229 22.61 4.28 6.02
N GLU A 230 23.25 5.43 6.20
CA GLU A 230 24.70 5.52 6.23
C GLU A 230 25.24 5.54 7.67
N SER A 231 26.30 4.79 7.90
CA SER A 231 27.05 4.84 9.15
C SER A 231 28.53 4.63 8.90
N SER A 232 29.36 5.56 9.39
CA SER A 232 30.82 5.48 9.29
C SER A 232 31.36 5.25 7.86
N GLY A 233 30.74 5.87 6.86
CA GLY A 233 31.13 5.74 5.44
C GLY A 233 30.69 4.45 4.75
N ARG A 234 29.79 3.68 5.39
CA ARG A 234 29.23 2.44 4.86
C ARG A 234 27.71 2.53 4.77
N THR A 235 27.17 1.84 3.78
CA THR A 235 25.72 1.70 3.60
C THR A 235 25.26 0.50 4.42
N LEU A 236 24.28 0.71 5.30
CA LEU A 236 23.61 -0.34 6.06
C LEU A 236 22.24 -0.60 5.42
N LEU A 237 21.94 -1.87 5.16
CA LEU A 237 20.61 -2.36 4.77
C LEU A 237 20.03 -3.16 5.94
N ILE A 238 19.07 -2.59 6.64
CA ILE A 238 18.42 -3.23 7.78
C ILE A 238 17.14 -3.90 7.29
N LEU A 239 16.99 -5.19 7.56
CA LEU A 239 15.87 -6.02 7.10
C LEU A 239 15.02 -6.48 8.29
N ASP A 240 13.75 -6.08 8.28
CA ASP A 240 12.72 -6.57 9.21
C ASP A 240 11.84 -7.63 8.53
N THR A 241 11.77 -8.82 9.11
CA THR A 241 11.03 -9.95 8.53
C THR A 241 9.71 -10.19 9.25
N GLU A 242 8.75 -10.76 8.53
CA GLU A 242 7.57 -11.37 9.11
C GLU A 242 7.93 -12.40 10.21
N GLY A 243 7.06 -12.48 11.21
CA GLY A 243 7.19 -13.45 12.29
C GLY A 243 6.92 -14.86 11.82
N LEU A 244 7.78 -15.79 12.20
CA LEU A 244 7.54 -17.21 11.98
C LEU A 244 6.35 -17.70 12.83
N MET A 245 5.68 -18.74 12.33
CA MET A 245 4.55 -19.41 13.01
C MET A 245 3.31 -18.54 13.20
N SER A 246 3.08 -17.59 12.28
CA SER A 246 1.77 -16.97 12.14
C SER A 246 0.73 -18.04 11.81
N LEU A 247 -0.22 -18.24 12.72
CA LEU A 247 -1.47 -18.92 12.37
C LEU A 247 -2.19 -18.00 11.40
N GLU A 248 -2.23 -18.37 10.11
CA GLU A 248 -3.13 -17.77 9.12
C GLU A 248 -4.60 -17.93 9.54
#